data_AF-A0A0S9D188-F1
#
_entry.id   AF-A0A0S9D188-F1
#
_cell.length_a   1.000
_cell.length_b   1.000
_cell.length_c   1.000
_cell.angle_alpha   90.00
_cell.angle_beta   90.00
_cell.angle_gamma   90.00
#
_symmetry.space_group_name_H-M   'P 1'
#
loop_
_entity.id
_entity.type
_entity.pdbx_description
1 polymer ?
#
loop_
_entity_poly.entity_id
_entity_poly.type
_entity_poly.pdbx_seq_one_letter_code
_entity_poly.pdbx_strand_id
1 'polypeptide(L)'
;MSQAAVLESKPWKQRGMELISEIAGEGQPFDAYTLTQRGLEKPEHPNAWGALFRAARGKGLIEVCDIHPSARPERSGGLCRVWRKAQP
;
A
#
# COMPACT_ATOMS: atom_id res chain seq x y z
N MET A 1 -7.62 -38.87 -6.22
CA MET A 1 -6.84 -38.04 -5.27
C MET A 1 -6.97 -36.60 -5.74
N SER A 2 -7.98 -35.89 -5.24
CA SER A 2 -8.31 -34.53 -5.68
C SER A 2 -7.33 -33.55 -5.06
N GLN A 3 -6.50 -32.93 -5.89
CA GLN A 3 -5.52 -31.94 -5.46
C GLN A 3 -6.29 -30.66 -5.10
N ALA A 4 -6.58 -30.48 -3.81
CA ALA A 4 -6.95 -29.19 -3.28
C ALA A 4 -5.76 -28.27 -3.53
N ALA A 5 -5.85 -27.44 -4.57
CA ALA A 5 -4.96 -26.32 -4.76
C ALA A 5 -5.12 -25.44 -3.52
N VAL A 6 -4.19 -25.60 -2.57
CA VAL A 6 -3.99 -24.63 -1.51
C VAL A 6 -3.68 -23.35 -2.25
N LEU A 7 -4.66 -22.46 -2.34
CA LEU A 7 -4.47 -21.07 -2.70
C LEU A 7 -3.55 -20.50 -1.61
N GLU A 8 -2.25 -20.73 -1.74
CA GLU A 8 -1.21 -20.14 -0.90
C GLU A 8 -1.44 -18.63 -0.99
N SER A 9 -2.04 -18.07 0.07
CA SER A 9 -2.28 -16.65 0.15
C SER A 9 -0.91 -15.96 0.10
N LYS A 10 -0.63 -15.26 -1.00
CA LYS A 10 0.62 -14.51 -1.15
C LYS A 10 0.89 -13.69 0.12
N PRO A 11 2.13 -13.61 0.60
CA PRO A 11 2.46 -12.79 1.76
C PRO A 11 1.95 -11.36 1.59
N TRP A 12 1.40 -10.76 2.64
CA TRP A 12 0.77 -9.43 2.61
C TRP A 12 1.63 -8.36 1.90
N LYS A 13 2.94 -8.38 2.15
CA LYS A 13 3.90 -7.46 1.51
C LYS A 13 3.96 -7.61 -0.01
N GLN A 14 3.85 -8.84 -0.51
CA GLN A 14 3.89 -9.11 -1.94
C GLN A 14 2.61 -8.60 -2.61
N ARG A 15 1.42 -8.93 -2.07
CA ARG A 15 0.15 -8.35 -2.56
C ARG A 15 0.16 -6.83 -2.50
N GLY A 16 0.67 -6.27 -1.40
CA GLY A 16 0.78 -4.81 -1.25
C GLY A 16 1.69 -4.17 -2.29
N MET A 17 2.79 -4.82 -2.68
CA MET A 17 3.70 -4.31 -3.71
C MET A 17 3.09 -4.36 -5.10
N GLU A 18 2.40 -5.47 -5.43
CA GLU A 18 1.66 -5.62 -6.69
C GLU A 18 0.61 -4.52 -6.81
N LEU A 19 -0.20 -4.32 -5.77
CA LEU A 19 -1.24 -3.31 -5.74
C LEU A 19 -0.70 -1.88 -5.79
N ILE A 20 0.43 -1.60 -5.12
CA ILE A 20 1.12 -0.31 -5.24
C ILE A 20 1.53 -0.05 -6.69
N SER A 21 2.05 -1.05 -7.39
CA SER A 21 2.46 -0.91 -8.78
C SER A 21 1.27 -0.66 -9.70
N GLU A 22 0.15 -1.34 -9.46
CA GLU A 22 -1.09 -1.14 -10.21
C GLU A 22 -1.64 0.28 -10.01
N ILE A 23 -1.84 0.72 -8.77
CA ILE A 23 -2.37 2.06 -8.46
C ILE A 23 -1.41 3.16 -8.93
N ALA A 24 -0.09 2.97 -8.78
CA ALA A 24 0.89 3.90 -9.32
C ALA A 24 0.80 3.97 -10.86
N GLY A 25 0.52 2.85 -11.53
CA GLY A 25 0.27 2.79 -12.97
C GLY A 25 -0.90 3.66 -13.43
N GLU A 26 -1.94 3.82 -12.60
CA GLU A 26 -3.11 4.67 -12.86
C GLU A 26 -2.81 6.17 -12.77
N GLY A 27 -1.66 6.55 -12.20
CA GLY A 27 -1.18 7.94 -12.14
C GLY A 27 -1.85 8.81 -11.08
N GLN A 28 -2.79 8.27 -10.30
CA GLN A 28 -3.47 9.01 -9.23
C GLN A 28 -2.66 8.97 -7.92
N PRO A 29 -2.67 10.04 -7.11
CA PRO A 29 -2.12 10.00 -5.76
C PRO A 29 -2.92 9.04 -4.87
N PHE A 30 -2.23 8.35 -3.97
CA PHE A 30 -2.84 7.34 -3.09
C PHE A 30 -2.14 7.23 -1.74
N ASP A 31 -2.82 6.62 -0.77
CA ASP A 31 -2.31 6.40 0.58
C ASP A 31 -2.56 4.94 1.04
N ALA A 32 -2.27 4.67 2.32
CA ALA A 32 -2.55 3.37 2.93
C ALA A 32 -4.04 3.01 2.93
N TYR A 33 -4.92 4.02 2.96
CA TYR A 33 -6.36 3.81 2.92
C TYR A 33 -6.85 3.43 1.52
N THR A 34 -6.31 4.04 0.46
CA THR A 34 -6.57 3.62 -0.93
C THR A 34 -6.27 2.13 -1.13
N LEU A 35 -5.15 1.63 -0.59
CA LEU A 35 -4.80 0.20 -0.65
C LEU A 35 -5.86 -0.67 0.03
N THR A 36 -6.38 -0.24 1.18
CA THR A 36 -7.46 -0.98 1.86
C THR A 36 -8.78 -0.94 1.11
N GLN A 37 -9.12 0.18 0.45
CA GLN A 37 -10.31 0.29 -0.40
C GLN A 37 -10.23 -0.61 -1.64
N ARG A 38 -9.01 -0.86 -2.13
CA ARG A 38 -8.74 -1.79 -3.23
C ARG A 38 -8.62 -3.25 -2.78
N GLY A 39 -8.91 -3.56 -1.52
CA GLY A 39 -8.99 -4.93 -1.01
C GLY A 39 -7.72 -5.46 -0.33
N LEU A 40 -6.69 -4.64 -0.10
CA LEU A 40 -5.57 -5.05 0.72
C LEU A 40 -5.98 -5.07 2.20
N GLU A 41 -5.92 -6.24 2.81
CA GLU A 41 -6.23 -6.44 4.23
C GLU A 41 -5.35 -5.56 5.13
N LYS A 42 -5.79 -5.32 6.37
CA LYS A 42 -4.95 -4.66 7.37
C LYS A 42 -3.78 -5.60 7.72
N PRO A 43 -2.53 -5.11 7.77
CA PRO A 43 -1.41 -5.93 8.21
C PRO A 43 -1.54 -6.26 9.70
N GLU A 44 -0.88 -7.33 10.13
CA GLU A 44 -0.77 -7.74 11.54
C GLU A 44 -0.18 -6.62 12.43
N HIS A 45 0.73 -5.81 11.87
CA HIS A 45 1.35 -4.70 12.57
C HIS A 45 1.22 -3.39 11.79
N PRO A 46 0.86 -2.27 12.44
CA PRO A 46 0.66 -0.98 11.77
C PRO A 46 1.95 -0.45 11.11
N ASN A 47 3.12 -0.82 11.63
CA ASN A 47 4.41 -0.41 11.06
C ASN A 47 4.71 -1.06 9.70
N ALA A 48 3.98 -2.13 9.33
CA ALA A 48 4.14 -2.80 8.05
C ALA A 48 3.80 -1.89 6.86
N TRP A 49 2.86 -0.96 7.02
CA TRP A 49 2.55 0.06 6.00
C TRP A 49 3.78 0.90 5.67
N GLY A 50 4.43 1.46 6.69
CA GLY A 50 5.63 2.27 6.51
C GLY A 50 6.76 1.50 5.85
N ALA A 51 6.94 0.23 6.22
CA ALA A 51 7.93 -0.65 5.59
C ALA A 51 7.61 -0.93 4.11
N LEU A 52 6.34 -1.18 3.79
CA LEU A 52 5.87 -1.44 2.42
C LEU A 52 6.13 -0.23 1.50
N PHE A 53 5.68 0.96 1.90
CA PHE A 53 5.87 2.17 1.10
C PHE A 53 7.35 2.56 0.97
N ARG A 54 8.16 2.39 2.04
CA ARG A 54 9.61 2.60 1.95
C ARG A 54 10.27 1.65 0.95
N ALA A 55 9.88 0.38 0.95
CA ALA A 55 10.39 -0.60 0.00
C ALA A 55 9.99 -0.25 -1.45
N ALA A 56 8.75 0.15 -1.67
CA ALA A 56 8.27 0.56 -3.00
C ALA A 56 8.99 1.82 -3.51
N ARG A 57 9.19 2.82 -2.64
CA ARG A 57 9.99 4.01 -2.94
C ARG A 57 11.45 3.65 -3.26
N GLY A 58 12.06 2.76 -2.47
CA GLY A 58 13.43 2.31 -2.71
C GLY A 58 13.63 1.60 -4.05
N LYS A 59 12.55 1.04 -4.62
CA LYS A 59 12.52 0.45 -5.97
C LYS A 59 12.19 1.46 -7.09
N GLY A 60 11.97 2.74 -6.75
CA GLY A 60 11.57 3.76 -7.72
C GLY A 60 10.16 3.57 -8.28
N LEU A 61 9.28 2.82 -7.61
CA LEU A 61 7.89 2.66 -8.07
C LEU A 61 7.05 3.89 -7.76
N ILE A 62 7.35 4.51 -6.61
CA ILE A 62 6.58 5.62 -6.07
C ILE A 62 7.49 6.68 -5.45
N GLU A 63 6.96 7.89 -5.36
CA GLU A 63 7.55 9.00 -4.64
C GLU A 63 6.53 9.66 -3.70
N VAL A 64 7.04 10.39 -2.71
CA VAL A 64 6.19 11.16 -1.81
C VAL A 64 5.67 12.37 -2.59
N CYS A 65 4.36 12.47 -2.73
CA CYS A 65 3.70 13.60 -3.39
C CYS A 65 3.35 14.70 -2.39
N ASP A 66 2.78 14.31 -1.25
CA ASP A 66 2.22 15.25 -0.27
C ASP A 66 2.07 14.58 1.10
N ILE A 67 1.64 15.34 2.11
CA ILE A 67 1.28 14.86 3.43
C ILE A 67 -0.09 15.47 3.80
N HIS A 68 -1.12 14.64 3.99
CA HIS A 68 -2.44 15.10 4.42
C HIS A 68 -2.79 14.63 5.85
N PRO A 69 -3.70 15.31 6.54
CA PRO A 69 -4.29 14.82 7.79
C PRO A 69 -4.99 13.47 7.56
N SER A 70 -4.83 12.51 8.47
CA SER A 70 -5.44 11.19 8.35
C SER A 70 -6.95 11.30 8.32
N ALA A 71 -7.58 10.77 7.27
CA ALA A 71 -9.03 10.69 7.18
C ALA A 71 -9.65 9.59 8.06
N ARG A 72 -8.82 8.81 8.80
CA ARG A 72 -9.32 7.71 9.64
C ARG A 72 -9.80 8.26 11.00
N PRO A 73 -11.07 8.05 11.38
CA PRO A 73 -11.65 8.60 12.61
C PRO A 73 -11.01 8.09 13.90
N GLU A 74 -10.30 6.96 13.88
CA GLU A 74 -9.67 6.32 15.05
C GLU A 74 -8.32 6.94 15.47
N ARG A 75 -7.77 7.90 14.70
CA ARG A 75 -6.45 8.51 15.00
C ARG A 75 -6.55 10.03 14.92
N SER A 76 -6.92 10.66 16.03
CA SER A 76 -6.91 12.13 16.14
C SER A 76 -5.55 12.70 15.74
N GLY A 77 -5.50 13.44 14.62
CA GLY A 77 -4.37 14.30 14.24
C GLY A 77 -3.15 13.64 13.57
N GLY A 78 -3.22 12.37 13.17
CA GLY A 78 -2.08 11.72 12.48
C GLY A 78 -1.87 12.28 11.07
N LEU A 79 -0.64 12.58 10.66
CA LEU A 79 -0.31 12.91 9.27
C LEU A 79 -0.07 11.63 8.44
N CYS A 80 -0.70 11.53 7.27
CA CYS A 80 -0.54 10.44 6.31
C CYS A 80 0.24 10.95 5.09
N ARG A 81 1.25 10.19 4.64
CA ARG A 81 1.96 10.48 3.41
C ARG A 81 1.13 10.03 2.22
N VAL A 82 1.05 10.90 1.21
CA VAL A 82 0.49 10.62 -0.11
C VAL A 82 1.60 10.21 -1.05
N TRP A 83 1.34 9.18 -1.81
CA TRP A 83 2.27 8.58 -2.75
C TRP A 83 1.72 8.73 -4.16
N ARG A 84 2.59 8.89 -5.13
CA ARG A 84 2.26 8.83 -6.56
C ARG A 84 3.34 8.03 -7.29
N LYS A 85 3.10 7.70 -8.56
CA LYS A 85 4.12 7.12 -9.43
C LYS A 85 5.37 7.99 -9.44
N ALA A 86 6.55 7.37 -9.26
CA ALA A 86 7.80 8.10 -9.45
C ALA A 86 7.89 8.55 -10.92
N GLN A 87 8.26 9.82 -11.13
CA GLN A 87 8.56 10.31 -12.47
C GLN A 87 10.04 9.99 -12.80
N PRO A 88 10.35 9.64 -14.06
CA PRO A 88 11.73 9.43 -14.51
C PRO A 88 12.54 10.72 -14.46
#